data_AF-A0A7Y2B0R5-F1
#
_entry.id   AF-A0A7Y2B0R5-F1
#
_cell.length_a   1.000
_cell.length_b   1.000
_cell.length_c   1.000
_cell.angle_alpha   90.00
_cell.angle_beta   90.00
_cell.angle_gamma   90.00
#
_symmetry.space_group_name_H-M   'P 1'
#
loop_
_entity.id
_entity.type
_entity.pdbx_description
1 polymer ?
#
loop_
_entity_poly.entity_id
_entity_poly.type
_entity_poly.pdbx_seq_one_letter_code
_entity_poly.pdbx_strand_id
1 'polypeptide(L)'
;MNGKSNAQHPWRVLDPKFRHHAGKYVFQCVAAMVAIFLTLTLLDAVKQTVLVAALGASSFIVFTMPRRERSKARYLIGGYAVSIAVGILFSFLNTASTGLSPALFGVSQSIAFAAMATGIAMFLMVVTDTEHPPAAGLALGFVLNEWDLLTIAVVIVGICAICAIKGLCRSSLMDLI
;
A
#
# COMPACT_ATOMS: atom_id res chain seq x y z
N MET A 1 16.19 -48.98 -4.17
CA MET A 1 15.20 -49.29 -5.21
C MET A 1 13.84 -49.45 -4.53
N ASN A 2 12.83 -48.75 -5.06
CA ASN A 2 11.37 -48.88 -4.81
C ASN A 2 10.84 -48.76 -3.36
N GLY A 3 9.78 -48.00 -3.09
CA GLY A 3 8.88 -47.34 -4.04
C GLY A 3 7.76 -46.56 -3.36
N LYS A 4 7.37 -45.49 -4.07
CA LYS A 4 5.99 -45.09 -4.41
C LYS A 4 5.04 -44.86 -3.21
N SER A 5 4.60 -43.63 -2.96
CA SER A 5 3.61 -42.87 -3.75
C SER A 5 2.38 -42.67 -2.86
N ASN A 6 2.15 -41.46 -2.37
CA ASN A 6 0.78 -40.97 -2.29
C ASN A 6 0.75 -39.44 -2.31
N ALA A 7 0.45 -38.90 -3.47
CA ALA A 7 0.20 -37.49 -3.70
C ALA A 7 -1.26 -37.16 -3.36
N GLN A 8 -1.59 -36.48 -2.25
CA GLN A 8 -2.93 -35.90 -1.95
C GLN A 8 -2.75 -34.82 -0.85
N HIS A 9 -3.08 -33.51 -0.95
CA HIS A 9 -3.98 -32.70 -1.77
C HIS A 9 -3.45 -31.23 -1.79
N PRO A 10 -3.45 -30.50 -2.93
CA PRO A 10 -2.84 -29.16 -3.04
C PRO A 10 -3.74 -27.99 -2.58
N TRP A 11 -4.87 -28.26 -1.92
CA TRP A 11 -5.86 -27.23 -1.57
C TRP A 11 -6.35 -27.41 -0.12
N ARG A 12 -5.56 -26.94 0.85
CA ARG A 12 -6.08 -26.70 2.21
C ARG A 12 -6.80 -25.35 2.21
N VAL A 13 -8.09 -25.36 1.88
CA VAL A 13 -8.95 -24.17 1.81
C VAL A 13 -9.26 -23.61 3.21
N LEU A 14 -9.15 -24.43 4.26
CA LEU A 14 -9.31 -24.01 5.65
C LEU A 14 -8.12 -24.42 6.51
N ASP A 15 -7.57 -23.44 7.20
CA ASP A 15 -6.49 -23.61 8.16
C ASP A 15 -7.02 -24.33 9.42
N PRO A 16 -6.47 -25.50 9.83
CA PRO A 16 -6.94 -26.22 11.01
C PRO A 16 -6.81 -25.44 12.33
N LYS A 17 -6.07 -24.32 12.36
CA LYS A 17 -6.02 -23.37 13.49
C LYS A 17 -7.33 -22.57 13.69
N PHE A 18 -8.24 -22.55 12.70
CA PHE A 18 -9.50 -21.81 12.77
C PHE A 18 -10.47 -22.35 13.83
N ARG A 19 -10.48 -23.67 14.07
CA ARG A 19 -11.46 -24.31 14.98
C ARG A 19 -11.23 -24.04 16.46
N HIS A 20 -10.02 -23.67 16.88
CA HIS A 20 -9.72 -23.46 18.30
C HIS A 20 -9.78 -21.98 18.74
N HIS A 21 -9.75 -21.01 17.81
CA HIS A 21 -9.73 -19.56 18.10
C HIS A 21 -10.61 -18.72 17.14
N ALA A 22 -11.71 -19.29 16.60
CA ALA A 22 -12.59 -18.64 15.63
C ALA A 22 -13.11 -17.26 16.08
N GLY A 23 -13.43 -17.07 17.37
CA GLY A 23 -13.94 -15.80 17.90
C GLY A 23 -12.94 -14.64 17.79
N LYS A 24 -11.65 -14.90 18.02
CA LYS A 24 -10.60 -13.88 17.86
C LYS A 24 -10.34 -13.56 16.39
N TYR A 25 -10.46 -14.55 15.51
CA TYR A 25 -10.37 -14.39 14.06
C TYR A 25 -11.49 -13.50 13.50
N VAL A 26 -12.74 -13.80 13.86
CA VAL A 26 -13.91 -13.03 13.41
C VAL A 26 -13.85 -11.60 13.96
N PHE A 27 -13.50 -11.42 15.24
CA PHE A 27 -13.33 -10.10 15.82
C PHE A 27 -12.22 -9.30 15.14
N GLN A 28 -11.10 -9.94 14.77
CA GLN A 28 -10.00 -9.31 14.05
C GLN A 28 -10.39 -8.91 12.63
N CYS A 29 -11.15 -9.75 11.91
CA CYS A 29 -11.67 -9.42 10.58
C CYS A 29 -12.70 -8.29 10.64
N VAL A 30 -13.59 -8.29 11.63
CA VAL A 30 -14.58 -7.21 11.83
C VAL A 30 -13.87 -5.91 12.22
N ALA A 31 -12.89 -5.96 13.13
CA ALA A 31 -12.10 -4.78 13.50
C ALA A 31 -11.29 -4.25 12.31
N ALA A 32 -10.69 -5.13 11.49
CA ALA A 32 -10.02 -4.75 10.25
C ALA A 32 -11.00 -4.14 9.24
N MET A 33 -12.19 -4.72 9.08
CA MET A 33 -13.24 -4.21 8.20
C MET A 33 -13.70 -2.82 8.65
N VAL A 34 -13.92 -2.61 9.95
CA VAL A 34 -14.29 -1.31 10.52
C VAL A 34 -13.16 -0.31 10.37
N ALA A 35 -11.91 -0.71 10.61
CA ALA A 35 -10.75 0.16 10.44
C ALA A 35 -10.53 0.57 8.97
N ILE A 36 -10.66 -0.37 8.04
CA ILE A 36 -10.61 -0.11 6.61
C ILE A 36 -11.78 0.82 6.22
N PHE A 37 -13.00 0.54 6.69
CA PHE A 37 -14.15 1.39 6.43
C PHE A 37 -13.96 2.82 6.96
N LEU A 38 -13.46 2.98 8.19
CA LEU A 38 -13.13 4.30 8.75
C LEU A 38 -12.04 5.02 7.96
N THR A 39 -11.00 4.29 7.57
CA THR A 39 -9.90 4.86 6.78
C THR A 39 -10.39 5.29 5.41
N LEU A 40 -11.19 4.46 4.73
CA LEU A 40 -11.75 4.77 3.41
C LEU A 40 -12.74 5.94 3.47
N THR A 41 -13.59 6.03 4.51
CA THR A 41 -14.52 7.17 4.67
C THR A 41 -13.80 8.48 4.97
N LEU A 42 -12.68 8.46 5.71
CA LEU A 42 -11.81 9.63 5.88
C LEU A 42 -11.13 10.05 4.56
N LEU A 43 -10.83 9.09 3.70
CA LEU A 43 -10.14 9.29 2.42
C LEU A 43 -11.08 9.66 1.26
N ASP A 44 -12.39 9.38 1.38
CA ASP A 44 -13.41 9.74 0.38
C ASP A 44 -13.49 11.25 0.12
N ALA A 45 -12.96 12.06 1.04
CA ALA A 45 -12.75 13.49 0.84
C ALA A 45 -11.78 13.79 -0.33
N VAL A 46 -10.92 12.86 -0.70
CA VAL A 46 -9.96 12.99 -1.80
C VAL A 46 -10.55 12.33 -3.05
N LYS A 47 -10.86 13.13 -4.07
CA LYS A 47 -11.41 12.65 -5.36
C LYS A 47 -10.46 11.77 -6.19
N GLN A 48 -9.36 11.27 -5.61
CA GLN A 48 -8.34 10.49 -6.30
C GLN A 48 -8.41 9.01 -5.92
N THR A 49 -9.05 8.23 -6.78
CA THR A 49 -9.25 6.77 -6.60
C THR A 49 -7.95 6.00 -6.41
N VAL A 50 -6.85 6.44 -7.04
CA VAL A 50 -5.53 5.77 -6.95
C VAL A 50 -4.98 5.83 -5.52
N LEU A 51 -5.14 6.96 -4.83
CA LEU A 51 -4.65 7.14 -3.46
C LEU A 51 -5.48 6.33 -2.48
N VAL A 52 -6.80 6.32 -2.67
CA VAL A 52 -7.74 5.49 -1.89
C VAL A 52 -7.39 4.01 -2.03
N ALA A 53 -7.11 3.54 -3.26
CA ALA A 53 -6.70 2.16 -3.50
C ALA A 53 -5.37 1.81 -2.84
N ALA A 54 -4.36 2.68 -2.92
CA ALA A 54 -3.06 2.47 -2.28
C ALA A 54 -3.16 2.39 -0.74
N LEU A 55 -3.94 3.27 -0.12
CA LEU A 55 -4.15 3.27 1.33
C LEU A 55 -5.06 2.13 1.79
N GLY A 56 -6.05 1.74 0.99
CA GLY A 56 -6.85 0.54 1.22
C GLY A 56 -6.00 -0.73 1.21
N ALA A 57 -5.11 -0.87 0.21
CA ALA A 57 -4.15 -1.98 0.14
C ALA A 57 -3.17 -1.99 1.32
N SER A 58 -2.69 -0.81 1.75
CA SER A 58 -1.84 -0.67 2.94
C SER A 58 -2.55 -1.11 4.21
N SER A 59 -3.80 -0.70 4.38
CA SER A 59 -4.65 -1.09 5.51
C SER A 59 -4.81 -2.62 5.54
N PHE A 60 -5.13 -3.23 4.38
CA PHE A 60 -5.23 -4.68 4.27
C PHE A 60 -3.94 -5.39 4.69
N ILE A 61 -2.77 -4.99 4.18
CA ILE A 61 -1.48 -5.61 4.54
C ILE A 61 -1.19 -5.46 6.04
N VAL A 62 -1.44 -4.28 6.60
CA VAL A 62 -1.19 -3.99 8.02
C VAL A 62 -2.05 -4.85 8.94
N PHE A 63 -3.33 -5.06 8.61
CA PHE A 63 -4.26 -5.84 9.45
C PHE A 63 -4.16 -7.35 9.23
N THR A 64 -3.78 -7.80 8.04
CA THR A 64 -3.62 -9.23 7.73
C THR A 64 -2.30 -9.79 8.24
N MET A 65 -1.20 -9.01 8.19
CA MET A 65 0.13 -9.40 8.67
C MET A 65 0.69 -8.42 9.71
N PRO A 66 0.15 -8.36 10.94
CA PRO A 66 0.51 -7.33 11.91
C PRO A 66 1.90 -7.50 12.55
N ARG A 67 2.44 -8.71 12.78
CA ARG A 67 3.75 -8.92 13.42
C ARG A 67 4.89 -9.37 12.49
N ARG A 68 4.66 -9.50 11.18
CA ARG A 68 5.76 -9.70 10.21
C ARG A 68 6.70 -8.49 10.21
N GLU A 69 8.00 -8.73 10.08
CA GLU A 69 9.07 -7.70 10.01
C GLU A 69 8.75 -6.57 9.02
N ARG A 70 8.17 -6.91 7.84
CA ARG A 70 7.73 -5.96 6.80
C ARG A 70 6.58 -5.03 7.19
N SER A 71 5.96 -5.26 8.35
CA SER A 71 4.84 -4.48 8.86
C SER A 71 5.30 -3.45 9.91
N LYS A 72 6.59 -3.37 10.27
CA LYS A 72 7.05 -2.29 11.17
C LYS A 72 6.66 -0.94 10.57
N ALA A 73 6.10 -0.05 11.39
CA ALA A 73 5.64 1.29 10.95
C ALA A 73 6.72 2.07 10.19
N ARG A 74 8.01 1.77 10.45
CA ARG A 74 9.16 2.29 9.72
C ARG A 74 9.11 2.01 8.21
N TYR A 75 8.76 0.79 7.78
CA TYR A 75 8.69 0.44 6.36
C TYR A 75 7.50 1.13 5.67
N LEU A 76 6.36 1.23 6.38
CA LEU A 76 5.18 1.93 5.89
C LEU A 76 5.47 3.42 5.68
N ILE A 77 5.96 4.09 6.73
CA ILE A 77 6.25 5.53 6.68
C ILE A 77 7.38 5.82 5.69
N GLY A 78 8.42 4.98 5.66
CA GLY A 78 9.55 5.11 4.74
C GLY A 78 9.14 4.99 3.27
N GLY A 79 8.39 3.95 2.92
CA GLY A 79 7.93 3.74 1.54
C GLY A 79 7.03 4.88 1.05
N TYR A 80 6.11 5.34 1.90
CA TYR A 80 5.28 6.51 1.57
C TYR A 80 6.08 7.80 1.45
N ALA A 81 7.05 8.05 2.35
CA ALA A 81 7.91 9.22 2.28
C ALA A 81 8.74 9.26 0.98
N VAL A 82 9.33 8.11 0.59
CA VAL A 82 10.07 7.96 -0.68
C VAL A 82 9.14 8.21 -1.87
N SER A 83 7.95 7.59 -1.88
CA SER A 83 7.00 7.77 -2.98
C SER A 83 6.45 9.19 -3.12
N ILE A 84 6.19 9.88 -2.00
CA ILE A 84 5.76 11.28 -2.04
C ILE A 84 6.88 12.15 -2.61
N ALA A 85 8.12 11.97 -2.14
CA ALA A 85 9.27 12.73 -2.62
C ALA A 85 9.50 12.53 -4.13
N VAL A 86 9.52 11.28 -4.59
CA VAL A 86 9.70 10.94 -6.01
C VAL A 86 8.51 11.39 -6.86
N GLY A 87 7.29 11.16 -6.38
CA GLY A 87 6.06 11.53 -7.08
C GLY A 87 5.94 13.05 -7.29
N ILE A 88 6.23 13.84 -6.25
CA ILE A 88 6.24 15.32 -6.35
C ILE A 88 7.33 15.76 -7.33
N LEU A 89 8.55 15.23 -7.23
CA LEU A 89 9.65 15.58 -8.11
C LEU A 89 9.28 15.33 -9.58
N PHE A 90 8.73 14.16 -9.90
CA PHE A 90 8.32 13.80 -11.25
C PHE A 90 7.09 14.55 -11.73
N SER A 91 6.18 14.95 -10.84
CA SER A 91 5.03 15.79 -11.17
C SER A 91 5.45 17.20 -11.56
N PHE A 92 6.42 17.79 -10.84
CA PHE A 92 7.05 19.05 -11.23
C PHE A 92 7.79 18.94 -12.57
N LEU A 93 8.55 17.86 -12.78
CA LEU A 93 9.22 17.62 -14.06
C LEU A 93 8.23 17.48 -15.22
N ASN A 94 7.11 16.77 -15.02
CA ASN A 94 6.07 16.62 -16.03
C ASN A 94 5.45 17.98 -16.41
N THR A 95 5.18 18.82 -15.40
CA THR A 95 4.63 20.18 -15.57
C THR A 95 5.65 21.14 -16.21
N ALA A 96 6.92 21.06 -15.85
CA ALA A 96 7.98 21.86 -16.45
C ALA A 96 8.25 21.46 -17.92
N SER A 97 8.04 20.18 -18.24
CA SER A 97 8.28 19.61 -19.57
C SER A 97 7.08 19.77 -20.51
N THR A 98 5.95 20.33 -20.06
CA THR A 98 4.70 20.41 -20.84
C THR A 98 4.80 21.34 -22.08
N GLY A 99 5.94 22.00 -22.30
CA GLY A 99 6.21 22.82 -23.48
C GLY A 99 7.28 22.30 -24.45
N LEU A 100 7.99 21.20 -24.13
CA LEU A 100 9.22 20.83 -24.84
C LEU A 100 9.15 19.59 -25.74
N SER A 101 8.13 18.73 -25.62
CA SER A 101 8.10 17.48 -26.39
C SER A 101 6.70 17.06 -26.85
N PRO A 102 6.49 16.77 -28.15
CA PRO A 102 5.34 16.01 -28.60
C PRO A 102 5.46 14.56 -28.10
N ALA A 103 4.33 13.88 -27.93
CA ALA A 103 4.24 12.51 -27.41
C ALA A 103 5.37 11.59 -27.89
N LEU A 104 6.24 11.15 -26.97
CA LEU A 104 7.24 10.12 -27.24
C LEU A 104 6.51 8.82 -27.62
N PHE A 105 6.71 8.35 -28.85
CA PHE A 105 6.14 7.09 -29.35
C PHE A 105 4.59 6.98 -29.28
N GLY A 106 3.87 8.11 -29.32
CA GLY A 106 2.40 8.13 -29.21
C GLY A 106 1.86 7.87 -27.80
N VAL A 107 2.74 7.78 -26.79
CA VAL A 107 2.36 7.66 -25.38
C VAL A 107 2.29 9.05 -24.76
N SER A 108 1.26 9.30 -23.95
CA SER A 108 1.13 10.55 -23.20
C SER A 108 2.36 10.77 -22.31
N GLN A 109 2.94 11.96 -22.38
CA GLN A 109 4.12 12.34 -21.59
C GLN A 109 3.96 12.03 -20.09
N SER A 110 2.76 12.28 -19.55
CA SER A 110 2.38 11.98 -18.16
C SER A 110 2.56 10.50 -17.79
N ILE A 111 2.26 9.57 -18.70
CA ILE A 111 2.40 8.12 -18.46
C ILE A 111 3.88 7.74 -18.42
N ALA A 112 4.71 8.32 -19.29
CA ALA A 112 6.15 8.07 -19.28
C ALA A 112 6.80 8.56 -17.98
N PHE A 113 6.46 9.77 -17.52
CA PHE A 113 6.92 10.27 -16.22
C PHE A 113 6.36 9.46 -15.04
N ALA A 114 5.11 9.01 -15.11
CA ALA A 114 4.52 8.18 -14.06
C ALA A 114 5.21 6.81 -13.95
N ALA A 115 5.54 6.18 -15.08
CA ALA A 115 6.30 4.94 -15.11
C ALA A 115 7.72 5.12 -14.53
N MET A 116 8.42 6.19 -14.91
CA MET A 116 9.73 6.53 -14.35
C MET A 116 9.64 6.80 -12.84
N ALA A 117 8.66 7.59 -12.39
CA ALA A 117 8.45 7.88 -10.97
C ALA A 117 8.21 6.59 -10.17
N THR A 118 7.36 5.71 -10.68
CA THR A 118 7.05 4.43 -10.05
C THR A 118 8.28 3.53 -9.97
N GLY A 119 9.04 3.40 -11.07
CA GLY A 119 10.26 2.60 -11.11
C GLY A 119 11.37 3.13 -10.20
N ILE A 120 11.57 4.46 -10.15
CA ILE A 120 12.54 5.10 -9.26
C ILE A 120 12.12 4.97 -7.80
N ALA A 121 10.82 5.13 -7.50
CA ALA A 121 10.30 4.91 -6.15
C ALA A 121 10.53 3.46 -5.70
N MET A 122 10.24 2.48 -6.57
CA MET A 122 10.52 1.06 -6.30
C MET A 122 12.01 0.81 -6.04
N PHE A 123 12.89 1.34 -6.90
CA PHE A 123 14.33 1.19 -6.73
C PHE A 123 14.82 1.81 -5.41
N LEU A 124 14.39 3.02 -5.08
CA LEU A 124 14.74 3.68 -3.83
C LEU A 124 14.21 2.91 -2.62
N MET A 125 13.00 2.35 -2.67
CA MET A 125 12.48 1.51 -1.58
C MET A 125 13.32 0.26 -1.37
N VAL A 126 13.78 -0.39 -2.45
CA VAL A 126 14.66 -1.56 -2.35
C VAL A 126 16.01 -1.17 -1.76
N VAL A 127 16.61 -0.07 -2.22
CA VAL A 127 17.92 0.40 -1.72
C VAL A 127 17.86 0.85 -0.26
N THR A 128 16.76 1.49 0.15
CA THR A 128 16.60 2.00 1.52
C THR A 128 16.04 0.97 2.50
N ASP A 129 15.79 -0.26 2.05
CA ASP A 129 15.09 -1.29 2.82
C ASP A 129 13.76 -0.74 3.38
N THR A 130 12.97 -0.07 2.53
CA THR A 130 11.65 0.48 2.85
C THR A 130 10.57 -0.04 1.89
N GLU A 131 10.63 -1.34 1.58
CA GLU A 131 9.69 -1.99 0.68
C GLU A 131 8.25 -1.88 1.17
N HIS A 132 7.46 -1.03 0.52
CA HIS A 132 6.02 -0.96 0.72
C HIS A 132 5.29 -0.89 -0.63
N PRO A 133 4.89 -2.04 -1.21
CA PRO A 133 4.32 -2.09 -2.56
C PRO A 133 3.15 -1.12 -2.83
N PRO A 134 2.20 -0.89 -1.89
CA PRO A 134 1.15 0.09 -2.10
C PRO A 134 1.65 1.53 -2.26
N ALA A 135 2.79 1.90 -1.66
CA ALA A 135 3.34 3.24 -1.82
C ALA A 135 3.87 3.47 -3.25
N ALA A 136 4.32 2.44 -3.98
CA ALA A 136 4.72 2.62 -5.38
C ALA A 136 3.55 3.12 -6.25
N GLY A 137 2.33 2.62 -6.00
CA GLY A 137 1.11 3.10 -6.67
C GLY A 137 0.76 4.56 -6.31
N LEU A 138 1.19 5.04 -5.15
CA LEU A 138 1.02 6.43 -4.75
C LEU A 138 1.88 7.38 -5.61
N ALA A 139 3.13 7.01 -5.88
CA ALA A 139 4.03 7.82 -6.73
C ALA A 139 3.45 7.98 -8.14
N LEU A 140 2.87 6.92 -8.69
CA LEU A 140 2.10 6.96 -9.93
C LEU A 140 0.91 7.92 -9.84
N GLY A 141 0.14 7.85 -8.75
CA GLY A 141 -1.01 8.71 -8.49
C GLY A 141 -0.67 10.21 -8.52
N PHE A 142 0.46 10.61 -7.93
CA PHE A 142 0.94 12.00 -7.88
C PHE A 142 1.36 12.57 -9.25
N VAL A 143 1.78 11.72 -10.19
CA VAL A 143 2.18 12.17 -11.53
C VAL A 143 0.99 12.23 -12.48
N LEU A 144 0.04 11.31 -12.35
CA LEU A 144 -1.12 11.22 -13.25
C LEU A 144 -2.28 12.13 -12.86
N ASN A 145 -2.38 12.52 -11.59
CA ASN A 145 -3.47 13.35 -11.10
C ASN A 145 -2.94 14.68 -10.54
N GLU A 146 -3.75 15.72 -10.63
CA GLU A 146 -3.51 16.97 -9.93
C GLU A 146 -3.55 16.73 -8.42
N TRP A 147 -2.54 17.23 -7.71
CA TRP A 147 -2.43 17.09 -6.26
C TRP A 147 -2.37 18.48 -5.63
N ASP A 148 -2.97 18.58 -4.45
CA ASP A 148 -2.90 19.78 -3.61
C ASP A 148 -2.25 19.43 -2.26
N LEU A 149 -1.87 20.45 -1.49
CA LEU A 149 -1.38 20.31 -0.12
C LEU A 149 -2.36 19.52 0.75
N LEU A 150 -3.67 19.68 0.52
CA LEU A 150 -4.72 18.92 1.20
C LEU A 150 -4.60 17.41 0.91
N THR A 151 -4.34 17.03 -0.33
CA THR A 151 -4.13 15.62 -0.72
C THR A 151 -2.96 15.01 0.05
N ILE A 152 -1.82 15.70 0.11
CA ILE A 152 -0.63 15.22 0.82
C ILE A 152 -0.95 15.08 2.32
N ALA A 153 -1.63 16.07 2.91
CA ALA A 153 -2.04 16.02 4.30
C ALA A 153 -2.95 14.82 4.58
N VAL A 154 -3.95 14.54 3.73
CA VAL A 154 -4.85 13.39 3.90
C VAL A 154 -4.09 12.06 3.79
N VAL A 155 -3.14 11.94 2.87
CA VAL A 155 -2.30 10.73 2.77
C VAL A 155 -1.50 10.52 4.05
N ILE A 156 -0.84 11.55 4.56
CA ILE A 156 -0.06 11.48 5.81
C ILE A 156 -0.96 11.11 6.98
N VAL A 157 -2.12 11.78 7.11
CA VAL A 157 -3.12 11.48 8.16
C VAL A 157 -3.62 10.03 8.03
N GLY A 158 -3.89 9.55 6.83
CA GLY A 158 -4.31 8.17 6.57
C GLY A 158 -3.27 7.14 7.01
N ILE A 159 -1.99 7.35 6.66
CA ILE A 159 -0.89 6.47 7.10
C ILE A 159 -0.74 6.51 8.63
N CYS A 160 -0.78 7.71 9.22
CA CYS A 160 -0.72 7.88 10.67
C CYS A 160 -1.90 7.20 11.36
N ALA A 161 -3.12 7.29 10.82
CA ALA A 161 -4.29 6.61 11.32
C ALA A 161 -4.13 5.08 11.23
N ILE A 162 -3.66 4.55 10.10
CA ILE A 162 -3.37 3.11 9.94
C ILE A 162 -2.33 2.66 10.97
N CYS A 163 -1.24 3.42 11.14
CA CYS A 163 -0.21 3.14 12.15
C CYS A 163 -0.75 3.21 13.59
N ALA A 164 -1.59 4.19 13.90
CA ALA A 164 -2.21 4.37 15.21
C ALA A 164 -3.17 3.22 15.51
N ILE A 165 -4.10 2.93 14.59
CA ILE A 165 -5.05 1.83 14.73
C ILE A 165 -4.29 0.51 14.85
N LYS A 166 -3.23 0.29 14.07
CA LYS A 166 -2.34 -0.86 14.24
C LYS A 166 -1.74 -0.90 15.64
N GLY A 167 -1.24 0.22 16.15
CA GLY A 167 -0.68 0.33 17.49
C GLY A 167 -1.69 -0.03 18.59
N LEU A 168 -2.91 0.52 18.52
CA LEU A 168 -4.00 0.19 19.43
C LEU A 168 -4.42 -1.29 19.30
N CYS A 169 -4.53 -1.78 18.08
CA CYS A 169 -4.88 -3.18 17.78
C CYS A 169 -3.73 -4.15 18.09
N ARG A 170 -2.49 -3.71 18.29
CA ARG A 170 -1.34 -4.58 18.58
C ARG A 170 -1.54 -5.42 19.84
N SER A 171 -2.30 -4.89 20.81
CA SER A 171 -2.66 -5.62 22.03
C SER A 171 -3.68 -6.73 21.80
N SER A 172 -4.46 -6.67 20.71
CA SER A 172 -5.57 -7.59 20.43
C SER A 172 -5.35 -8.47 19.18
N LEU A 173 -4.33 -8.19 18.36
CA LEU A 173 -4.07 -8.86 17.09
C LEU A 173 -3.03 -9.97 17.20
N MET A 174 -3.40 -11.14 16.68
CA MET A 174 -2.54 -12.32 16.50
C MET A 174 -2.13 -12.39 15.03
N ASP A 175 -0.92 -12.88 14.71
CA ASP A 175 -0.53 -13.09 13.32
C ASP A 175 -1.43 -14.16 12.69
N LEU A 176 -2.05 -13.80 11.58
CA LEU A 176 -2.90 -14.70 10.80
C LEU A 176 -2.09 -15.51 9.76
N ILE A 177 -0.80 -15.21 9.55
CA ILE A 177 0.04 -15.75 8.44
C ILE A 177 1.52 -15.91 8.81
#